data_AF-A0A7S1GDB7-F1
#
_entry.id   AF-A0A7S1GDB7-F1
#
_cell.length_a   1.000
_cell.length_b   1.000
_cell.length_c   1.000
_cell.angle_alpha   90.00
_cell.angle_beta   90.00
_cell.angle_gamma   90.00
#
_symmetry.space_group_name_H-M   'P 1'
#
loop_
_entity.id
_entity.type
_entity.pdbx_description
1 polymer ?
#
loop_
_entity_poly.entity_id
_entity_poly.type
_entity_poly.pdbx_seq_one_letter_code
_entity_poly.pdbx_strand_id
1 'polypeptide(L)'
;MAGEGGSEAAGSALWRPYRAVGVAAGDAPLALQQLGEKVFATVPAGRAWHTYAVDAKSKLQLAVVAPPLARHRIAAVACRRDFTYAADGRTVAVWKRTALERVLRPSHGGRTAAGGAGDGGGGGGAGAGS
;
A
#
# COMPACT_ATOMS: atom_id res chain seq x y z
N MET A 1 -34.09 -1.17 10.17
CA MET A 1 -32.67 -0.77 10.04
C MET A 1 -31.88 -1.98 9.57
N ALA A 2 -31.64 -2.09 8.27
CA ALA A 2 -30.80 -3.15 7.69
C ALA A 2 -29.35 -2.63 7.65
N GLY A 3 -28.44 -3.34 8.33
CA GLY A 3 -27.02 -3.05 8.35
C GLY A 3 -26.27 -4.26 7.81
N GLU A 4 -25.77 -4.08 6.59
CA GLU A 4 -25.07 -5.01 5.70
C GLU A 4 -24.12 -6.02 6.38
N GLY A 5 -24.54 -7.29 6.40
CA GLY A 5 -23.64 -8.42 6.53
C GLY A 5 -22.85 -8.57 5.24
N GLY A 6 -21.58 -8.17 5.26
CA GLY A 6 -20.67 -8.37 4.14
C GLY A 6 -20.66 -9.84 3.72
N SER A 7 -21.19 -10.11 2.54
CA SER A 7 -21.18 -11.41 1.87
C SER A 7 -19.77 -11.99 1.87
N GLU A 8 -19.51 -12.96 2.75
CA GLU A 8 -18.46 -13.94 2.57
C GLU A 8 -18.76 -14.63 1.23
N ALA A 9 -18.01 -14.27 0.19
CA ALA A 9 -18.28 -14.75 -1.17
C ALA A 9 -18.35 -16.28 -1.11
N ALA A 10 -19.51 -16.84 -1.48
CA ALA A 10 -19.78 -18.27 -1.46
C ALA A 10 -18.67 -19.00 -2.22
N GLY A 11 -17.69 -19.53 -1.48
CA GLY A 11 -16.53 -20.20 -2.03
C GLY A 11 -16.97 -21.51 -2.67
N SER A 12 -16.43 -21.82 -3.84
CA SER A 12 -16.69 -23.13 -4.44
C SER A 12 -15.90 -24.22 -3.67
N ALA A 13 -16.51 -25.38 -3.47
CA ALA A 13 -15.89 -26.49 -2.73
C ALA A 13 -14.69 -27.12 -3.47
N LEU A 14 -14.61 -26.95 -4.80
CA LEU A 14 -13.61 -27.58 -5.66
C LEU A 14 -12.61 -26.59 -6.29
N TRP A 15 -13.09 -25.43 -6.74
CA TRP A 15 -12.29 -24.44 -7.46
C TRP A 15 -11.80 -23.35 -6.52
N ARG A 16 -10.49 -23.09 -6.58
CA ARG A 16 -9.87 -21.95 -5.90
C ARG A 16 -9.33 -20.96 -6.93
N PRO A 17 -9.54 -19.66 -6.73
CA PRO A 17 -8.98 -18.66 -7.62
C PRO A 17 -7.45 -18.73 -7.60
N TYR A 18 -6.83 -18.80 -8.78
CA TYR A 18 -5.38 -18.79 -8.91
C TYR A 18 -4.85 -17.37 -9.12
N ARG A 19 -5.07 -16.77 -10.30
CA ARG A 19 -4.82 -15.36 -10.61
C ARG A 19 -5.53 -14.92 -11.89
N ALA A 20 -5.71 -13.61 -12.06
CA ALA A 20 -6.09 -13.03 -13.35
C ALA A 20 -4.88 -12.98 -14.30
N VAL A 21 -5.11 -13.17 -15.60
CA VAL A 21 -4.08 -13.11 -16.66
C VAL A 21 -4.47 -12.01 -17.65
N GLY A 22 -3.47 -11.39 -18.31
CA GLY A 22 -3.67 -10.30 -19.26
C GLY A 22 -3.76 -8.90 -18.62
N VAL A 23 -3.68 -8.82 -17.29
CA VAL A 23 -3.66 -7.55 -16.55
C VAL A 23 -2.21 -7.14 -16.31
N ALA A 24 -1.72 -6.15 -17.06
CA ALA A 24 -0.37 -5.65 -16.92
C ALA A 24 -0.21 -4.74 -15.69
N ALA A 25 -1.09 -3.75 -15.55
CA ALA A 25 -1.15 -2.77 -14.46
C ALA A 25 -2.61 -2.30 -14.24
N GLY A 26 -2.89 -1.74 -13.06
CA GLY A 26 -4.14 -1.03 -12.75
C GLY A 26 -3.96 0.49 -12.74
N ASP A 27 -4.88 1.18 -12.06
CA ASP A 27 -5.00 2.64 -12.12
C ASP A 27 -4.08 3.37 -11.12
N ALA A 28 -3.61 2.66 -10.09
CA ALA A 28 -2.75 3.24 -9.06
C ALA A 28 -1.30 3.37 -9.53
N PRO A 29 -0.54 4.38 -9.05
CA PRO A 29 0.84 4.61 -9.46
C PRO A 29 1.75 3.41 -9.17
N LEU A 30 2.73 3.22 -10.06
CA LEU A 30 3.77 2.20 -9.89
C LEU A 30 4.96 2.71 -9.06
N ALA A 31 5.67 1.78 -8.43
CA ALA A 31 6.92 2.05 -7.72
C ALA A 31 8.11 1.50 -8.52
N LEU A 32 9.09 2.37 -8.78
CA LEU A 32 10.38 1.96 -9.35
C LEU A 32 11.39 1.75 -8.23
N GLN A 33 12.19 0.71 -8.35
CA GLN A 33 13.30 0.45 -7.44
C GLN A 33 14.50 -0.08 -8.23
N GLN A 34 15.68 0.47 -7.97
CA GLN A 34 16.93 -0.05 -8.48
C GLN A 34 17.62 -0.92 -7.42
N LEU A 35 18.02 -2.13 -7.80
CA LEU A 35 18.84 -3.05 -7.01
C LEU A 35 20.12 -3.38 -7.78
N GLY A 36 21.22 -2.73 -7.40
CA GLY A 36 22.45 -2.78 -8.18
C GLY A 36 22.23 -2.18 -9.58
N GLU A 37 22.46 -2.98 -10.61
CA GLU A 37 22.27 -2.58 -12.01
C GLU A 37 20.86 -2.87 -12.54
N LYS A 38 20.04 -3.62 -11.79
CA LYS A 38 18.70 -4.03 -12.23
C LYS A 38 17.65 -3.05 -11.73
N VAL A 39 16.75 -2.66 -12.63
CA VAL A 39 15.58 -1.85 -12.30
C VAL A 39 14.36 -2.76 -12.20
N PHE A 40 13.56 -2.55 -11.16
CA PHE A 40 12.32 -3.27 -10.92
C PHE A 40 11.16 -2.28 -10.89
N ALA A 41 10.10 -2.58 -11.63
CA ALA A 41 8.86 -1.83 -11.65
C ALA A 41 7.76 -2.65 -10.97
N THR A 42 7.33 -2.22 -9.80
CA THR A 42 6.21 -2.83 -9.08
C THR A 42 4.94 -2.05 -9.37
N VAL A 43 3.96 -2.71 -9.97
CA VAL A 43 2.68 -2.13 -10.34
C VAL A 43 1.56 -2.76 -9.51
N PRO A 44 0.59 -1.96 -9.02
CA PRO A 44 -0.64 -2.49 -8.48
C PRO A 44 -1.53 -3.04 -9.60
N ALA A 45 -2.14 -4.20 -9.38
CA ALA A 45 -3.04 -4.89 -10.30
C ALA A 45 -4.30 -5.34 -9.55
N GLY A 46 -5.22 -4.40 -9.31
CA GLY A 46 -6.43 -4.64 -8.54
C GLY A 46 -6.14 -4.92 -7.07
N ARG A 47 -6.31 -6.16 -6.61
CA ARG A 47 -6.05 -6.59 -5.21
C ARG A 47 -4.66 -7.21 -5.03
N ALA A 48 -3.93 -7.44 -6.10
CA ALA A 48 -2.58 -7.98 -6.10
C ALA A 48 -1.60 -6.96 -6.68
N TRP A 49 -0.30 -7.23 -6.61
CA TRP A 49 0.73 -6.44 -7.26
C TRP A 49 1.66 -7.34 -8.09
N HIS A 50 2.22 -6.78 -9.15
CA HIS A 50 3.18 -7.44 -10.03
C HIS A 50 4.50 -6.67 -9.99
N THR A 51 5.62 -7.38 -9.95
CA THR A 51 6.94 -6.78 -10.12
C THR A 51 7.56 -7.26 -11.41
N TYR A 52 7.91 -6.31 -12.26
CA TYR A 52 8.65 -6.55 -13.50
C TYR A 52 10.11 -6.20 -13.32
N ALA A 53 11.01 -7.07 -13.78
CA ALA A 53 12.40 -6.69 -14.01
C ALA A 53 12.47 -5.97 -15.37
N VAL A 54 13.05 -4.77 -15.36
CA VAL A 54 13.30 -3.96 -16.54
C VAL A 54 14.74 -4.21 -16.97
N ASP A 55 14.91 -4.75 -18.18
CA ASP A 55 16.22 -4.97 -18.80
C ASP A 55 16.69 -3.69 -19.54
N ALA A 56 17.99 -3.59 -19.82
CA ALA A 56 18.62 -2.51 -20.59
C ALA A 56 17.98 -2.32 -21.98
N LYS A 57 17.40 -3.38 -22.55
CA LYS A 57 16.66 -3.34 -23.82
C LYS A 57 15.18 -2.99 -23.66
N SER A 58 14.79 -2.35 -22.55
CA SER A 58 13.40 -1.97 -22.23
C SER A 58 12.42 -3.16 -22.24
N LYS A 59 12.91 -4.37 -21.95
CA LYS A 59 12.06 -5.56 -21.84
C LYS A 59 11.54 -5.69 -20.41
N LEU A 60 10.23 -5.86 -20.26
CA LEU A 60 9.62 -6.19 -18.97
C LEU A 60 9.50 -7.71 -18.83
N GLN A 61 10.18 -8.25 -17.83
CA GLN A 61 10.05 -9.66 -17.43
C GLN A 61 9.26 -9.73 -16.13
N LEU A 62 8.14 -10.46 -16.11
CA LEU A 62 7.34 -10.63 -14.90
C LEU A 62 8.12 -11.48 -13.89
N ALA A 63 8.67 -10.83 -12.86
CA ALA A 63 9.54 -11.46 -11.88
C ALA A 63 8.74 -12.04 -10.69
N VAL A 64 7.73 -11.30 -10.21
CA VAL A 64 6.95 -11.68 -9.03
C VAL A 64 5.48 -11.28 -9.21
N VAL A 65 4.57 -12.13 -8.74
CA VAL A 65 3.13 -11.85 -8.60
C VAL A 65 2.74 -12.13 -7.16
N ALA A 66 2.17 -11.13 -6.49
CA ALA A 66 1.67 -11.31 -5.14
C ALA A 66 0.26 -11.95 -5.12
N PRO A 67 -0.06 -12.73 -4.08
CA PRO A 67 -1.43 -13.14 -3.81
C PRO A 67 -2.36 -11.93 -3.65
N PRO A 68 -3.65 -12.05 -4.00
CA PRO A 68 -4.61 -10.97 -3.80
C PRO A 68 -4.85 -10.69 -2.32
N LEU A 69 -4.92 -9.41 -1.96
CA LEU A 69 -5.37 -8.95 -0.66
C LEU A 69 -6.87 -9.21 -0.47
N ALA A 70 -7.26 -9.44 0.78
CA ALA A 70 -8.60 -9.92 1.10
C ALA A 70 -9.68 -8.84 1.01
N ARG A 71 -9.34 -7.55 1.26
CA ARG A 71 -10.36 -6.52 1.54
C ARG A 71 -10.56 -5.55 0.39
N HIS A 72 -9.60 -4.68 0.09
CA HIS A 72 -9.78 -3.66 -0.94
C HIS A 72 -8.69 -3.74 -2.01
N ARG A 73 -8.87 -2.93 -3.06
CA ARG A 73 -7.86 -2.77 -4.11
C ARG A 73 -6.66 -2.00 -3.56
N ILE A 74 -5.50 -2.27 -4.11
CA ILE A 74 -4.26 -1.59 -3.74
C ILE A 74 -4.33 -0.15 -4.26
N ALA A 75 -4.30 0.81 -3.34
CA ALA A 75 -4.35 2.23 -3.65
C ALA A 75 -2.97 2.82 -3.96
N ALA A 76 -1.93 2.25 -3.35
CA ALA A 76 -0.55 2.67 -3.56
C ALA A 76 0.42 1.52 -3.26
N VAL A 77 1.55 1.52 -3.96
CA VAL A 77 2.67 0.63 -3.70
C VAL A 77 3.94 1.41 -3.47
N ALA A 78 4.81 0.89 -2.62
CA ALA A 78 6.17 1.38 -2.46
C ALA A 78 7.10 0.18 -2.30
N CYS A 79 8.33 0.30 -2.78
CA CYS A 79 9.34 -0.75 -2.66
C CYS A 79 10.57 -0.18 -1.97
N ARG A 80 11.15 -0.95 -1.05
CA ARG A 80 12.44 -0.64 -0.45
C ARG A 80 13.21 -1.91 -0.16
N ARG A 81 14.40 -2.05 -0.77
CA ARG A 81 15.27 -3.23 -0.63
C ARG A 81 14.48 -4.50 -1.01
N ASP A 82 14.33 -5.44 -0.09
CA ASP A 82 13.61 -6.69 -0.35
C ASP A 82 12.11 -6.61 0.00
N PHE A 83 11.64 -5.45 0.44
CA PHE A 83 10.29 -5.26 0.94
C PHE A 83 9.40 -4.50 -0.06
N THR A 84 8.18 -5.02 -0.23
CA THR A 84 7.12 -4.36 -0.97
C THR A 84 6.00 -3.99 -0.01
N TYR A 85 5.60 -2.73 -0.04
CA TYR A 85 4.53 -2.17 0.77
C TYR A 85 3.33 -1.95 -0.14
N ALA A 86 2.20 -2.55 0.20
CA ALA A 86 0.94 -2.38 -0.51
C ALA A 86 -0.09 -1.77 0.42
N ALA A 87 -0.58 -0.59 0.09
CA ALA A 87 -1.63 0.08 0.84
C ALA A 87 -3.00 -0.44 0.38
N ASP A 88 -3.74 -1.04 1.31
CA ASP A 88 -5.10 -1.56 1.14
C ASP A 88 -6.02 -0.88 2.16
N GLY A 89 -6.77 0.11 1.68
CA GLY A 89 -7.68 0.93 2.48
C GLY A 89 -6.96 1.62 3.64
N ARG A 90 -7.22 1.14 4.86
CA ARG A 90 -6.63 1.68 6.11
C ARG A 90 -5.45 0.87 6.61
N THR A 91 -4.88 -0.04 5.83
CA THR A 91 -3.79 -0.90 6.26
C THR A 91 -2.68 -0.93 5.22
N VAL A 92 -1.46 -1.23 5.67
CA VAL A 92 -0.32 -1.43 4.76
C VAL A 92 0.21 -2.84 4.96
N ALA A 93 0.08 -3.67 3.94
CA ALA A 93 0.65 -5.00 3.91
C ALA A 93 2.13 -4.92 3.52
N VAL A 94 3.00 -5.49 4.36
CA VAL A 94 4.45 -5.54 4.14
C VAL A 94 4.81 -6.96 3.68
N TRP A 95 5.41 -7.03 2.51
CA TRP A 95 5.75 -8.27 1.85
C TRP A 95 7.25 -8.39 1.69
N LYS A 96 7.79 -9.61 1.82
CA LYS A 96 9.13 -9.97 1.37
C LYS A 96 8.98 -10.98 0.24
N ARG A 97 9.28 -10.56 -0.99
CA ARG A 97 8.85 -11.29 -2.21
C ARG A 97 7.34 -11.56 -2.15
N THR A 98 6.89 -12.80 -2.11
CA THR A 98 5.47 -13.19 -2.03
C THR A 98 4.99 -13.54 -0.62
N ALA A 99 5.86 -13.48 0.39
CA ALA A 99 5.49 -13.79 1.77
C ALA A 99 4.96 -12.53 2.47
N LEU A 100 3.76 -12.60 3.04
CA LEU A 100 3.20 -11.54 3.86
C LEU A 100 3.86 -11.57 5.25
N GLU A 101 4.73 -10.60 5.52
CA GLU A 101 5.50 -10.52 6.77
C GLU A 101 4.68 -9.90 7.90
N ARG A 102 3.97 -8.81 7.59
CA ARG A 102 3.11 -8.12 8.55
C ARG A 102 2.11 -7.21 7.88
N VAL A 103 1.07 -6.87 8.64
CA VAL A 103 0.11 -5.83 8.28
C VAL A 103 0.22 -4.69 9.27
N LEU A 104 0.63 -3.53 8.78
CA LEU A 104 0.63 -2.29 9.55
C LEU A 104 -0.80 -1.77 9.60
N ARG A 105 -1.27 -1.53 10.82
CA ARG A 105 -2.57 -0.90 11.08
C ARG A 105 -2.32 0.45 11.73
N PRO A 106 -3.19 1.45 11.49
CA PRO A 106 -3.15 2.70 12.21
C PRO A 106 -3.27 2.40 13.70
N SER A 107 -2.35 2.93 14.50
CA SER A 107 -2.56 3.03 15.93
C SER A 107 -3.71 4.01 16.15
N HIS A 108 -4.76 3.59 16.84
CA HIS A 108 -5.84 4.49 17.28
C HIS A 108 -5.35 5.30 18.49
N GLY A 109 -4.19 5.96 18.37
CA GLY A 109 -3.70 6.92 19.35
C GLY A 109 -4.36 8.26 19.05
N GLY A 110 -5.23 8.70 19.95
CA GLY A 110 -6.01 9.92 19.82
C GLY A 110 -5.14 11.11 19.45
N ARG A 111 -5.27 11.56 18.21
CA ARG A 111 -4.95 12.93 17.84
C ARG A 111 -6.30 13.64 17.80
N THR A 112 -6.67 14.24 18.92
CA THR A 112 -7.56 15.40 18.88
C THR A 112 -6.97 16.33 17.83
N ALA A 113 -7.81 16.70 16.87
CA ALA A 113 -7.49 17.79 15.98
C ALA A 113 -7.31 19.04 16.84
N ALA A 114 -6.09 19.31 17.29
CA ALA A 114 -5.67 20.67 17.57
C ALA A 114 -5.75 21.36 16.21
N GLY A 115 -6.86 22.06 15.99
CA GLY A 115 -7.03 22.94 14.87
C GLY A 115 -5.84 23.89 14.85
N GLY A 116 -5.09 23.85 13.75
CA GLY A 116 -4.23 24.97 13.38
C GLY A 116 -5.13 26.13 12.95
N ALA A 117 -5.79 26.76 13.94
CA ALA A 117 -6.26 28.12 13.79
C ALA A 117 -5.01 29.00 13.93
N GLY A 118 -4.50 29.45 12.79
CA GLY A 118 -3.58 30.57 12.75
C GLY A 118 -4.38 31.85 13.00
N ASP A 119 -4.20 32.43 14.18
CA ASP A 119 -4.15 33.87 14.46
C ASP A 119 -3.09 34.03 15.57
N GLY A 120 -2.35 35.11 15.77
CA GLY A 120 -2.47 36.48 15.33
C GLY A 120 -2.22 37.37 16.56
N GLY A 121 -0.99 37.91 16.70
CA GLY A 121 -0.64 38.93 17.71
C GLY A 121 -0.25 38.36 19.08
N GLY A 122 0.66 38.94 19.88
CA GLY A 122 1.36 40.21 19.81
C GLY A 122 1.71 40.66 21.23
N GLY A 123 2.95 41.08 21.47
CA GLY A 123 3.31 42.16 22.42
C GLY A 123 3.55 41.85 23.91
N GLY A 124 4.73 42.29 24.39
CA GLY A 124 5.02 42.82 25.74
C GLY A 124 5.08 41.80 26.89
N GLY A 125 5.99 41.85 27.87
CA GLY A 125 6.89 42.89 28.35
C GLY A 125 6.85 42.88 29.90
N ALA A 126 8.03 43.05 30.54
CA ALA A 126 8.27 43.21 31.99
C ALA A 126 7.91 42.00 32.89
N GLY A 127 8.58 41.68 34.00
CA GLY A 127 9.52 42.39 34.87
C GLY A 127 9.14 42.05 36.33
N ALA A 128 10.15 41.96 37.21
CA ALA A 128 10.09 41.69 38.67
C ALA A 128 9.63 40.28 39.08
N GLY A 129 10.24 39.58 40.05
CA GLY A 129 11.04 40.03 41.17
C GLY A 129 10.30 39.71 42.47
N SER A 130 10.74 38.67 43.16
CA SER A 130 10.75 38.50 44.62
C SER A 130 11.54 37.25 44.96
#